data_AF-A0A3E0U4A4-F1
#
_entry.id   AF-A0A3E0U4A4-F1
#
_cell.length_a   1.000
_cell.length_b   1.000
_cell.length_c   1.000
_cell.angle_alpha   90.00
_cell.angle_beta   90.00
_cell.angle_gamma   90.00
#
_symmetry.space_group_name_H-M   'P 1'
#
loop_
_entity.id
_entity.type
_entity.pdbx_description
1 polymer ?
#
loop_
_entity_poly.entity_id
_entity_poly.type
_entity_poly.pdbx_seq_one_letter_code
_entity_poly.pdbx_strand_id
1 'polypeptide(L)'
;MFLEGYSQKEHLIKEAQQSVLRYFNANKDKTVYLNRINEIANAYLPDDKINEAKDAFLKFAKQDRYQLPDSFQASKGTVESMVRLAFKTDKVTVNFEKDVLGLSGDSASSAKPVMFDPEKDQIIIRDLSKEFVDQVKQHLNL
;
A
#
# COMPACT_ATOMS: atom_id res chain seq x y z
N MET A 1 -6.97 0.70 13.71
CA MET A 1 -7.66 0.68 12.39
C MET A 1 -8.88 -0.22 12.49
N PHE A 2 -10.00 0.06 11.81
CA PHE A 2 -11.26 -0.69 11.94
C PHE A 2 -11.10 -2.24 11.94
N LEU A 3 -10.36 -2.79 10.97
CA LEU A 3 -10.20 -4.24 10.82
C LEU A 3 -9.29 -4.89 11.88
N GLU A 4 -8.46 -4.13 12.59
CA GLU A 4 -7.63 -4.66 13.71
C GLU A 4 -8.50 -5.16 14.87
N GLY A 5 -9.74 -4.64 15.00
CA GLY A 5 -10.70 -5.10 16.01
C GLY A 5 -11.38 -6.43 15.65
N TYR A 6 -11.25 -6.90 14.41
CA TYR A 6 -11.98 -8.06 13.88
C TYR A 6 -11.05 -9.13 13.29
N SER A 7 -9.80 -8.81 12.98
CA SER A 7 -8.82 -9.72 12.42
C SER A 7 -7.45 -9.47 13.03
N GLN A 8 -6.78 -10.54 13.46
CA GLN A 8 -5.37 -10.52 13.88
C GLN A 8 -4.42 -10.85 12.71
N LYS A 9 -4.98 -11.15 11.53
CA LYS A 9 -4.20 -11.51 10.33
C LYS A 9 -3.72 -10.22 9.66
N GLU A 10 -2.49 -9.83 9.98
CA GLU A 10 -1.87 -8.58 9.50
C GLU A 10 -1.91 -8.43 7.96
N HIS A 11 -1.79 -9.54 7.21
CA HIS A 11 -1.87 -9.52 5.74
C HIS A 11 -3.26 -9.09 5.22
N LEU A 12 -4.35 -9.56 5.84
CA LEU A 12 -5.72 -9.17 5.43
C LEU A 12 -5.99 -7.69 5.69
N ILE A 13 -5.46 -7.17 6.80
CA ILE A 13 -5.56 -5.75 7.16
C ILE A 13 -4.84 -4.91 6.10
N LYS A 14 -3.61 -5.31 5.72
CA LYS A 14 -2.82 -4.64 4.68
C LYS A 14 -3.52 -4.70 3.31
N GLU A 15 -4.11 -5.83 2.94
CA GLU A 15 -4.85 -5.97 1.68
C GLU A 15 -6.09 -5.10 1.63
N ALA A 16 -6.84 -5.02 2.73
CA ALA A 16 -8.01 -4.14 2.83
C ALA A 16 -7.63 -2.67 2.68
N GLN A 17 -6.55 -2.23 3.35
CA GLN A 17 -6.02 -0.87 3.18
C GLN A 17 -5.66 -0.59 1.72
N GLN A 18 -4.95 -1.52 1.06
CA GLN A 18 -4.59 -1.39 -0.34
C GLN A 18 -5.83 -1.31 -1.25
N SER A 19 -6.88 -2.10 -0.97
CA SER A 19 -8.13 -2.04 -1.72
C SER A 19 -8.86 -0.70 -1.56
N VAL A 20 -8.86 -0.12 -0.35
CA VAL A 20 -9.41 1.22 -0.12
C VAL A 20 -8.61 2.28 -0.89
N LEU A 21 -7.27 2.18 -0.88
CA LEU A 21 -6.40 3.11 -1.61
C LEU A 21 -6.55 2.98 -3.13
N ARG A 22 -6.68 1.76 -3.66
CA ARG A 22 -7.00 1.52 -5.07
C ARG A 22 -8.33 2.18 -5.46
N TYR A 23 -9.34 2.08 -4.60
CA TYR A 23 -10.63 2.73 -4.81
C TYR A 23 -10.50 4.26 -4.83
N PHE A 24 -9.75 4.86 -3.90
CA PHE A 24 -9.46 6.29 -3.93
C PHE A 24 -8.73 6.73 -5.20
N ASN A 25 -7.72 5.98 -5.63
CA ASN A 25 -6.95 6.29 -6.83
C ASN A 25 -7.82 6.19 -8.10
N ALA A 26 -8.68 5.18 -8.22
CA ALA A 26 -9.59 5.01 -9.35
C ALA A 26 -10.66 6.12 -9.42
N ASN A 27 -10.96 6.75 -8.28
CA ASN A 27 -11.95 7.82 -8.15
C ASN A 27 -11.31 9.18 -7.90
N LYS A 28 -10.05 9.35 -8.29
CA LYS A 28 -9.34 10.62 -8.20
C LYS A 28 -10.14 11.75 -8.85
N ASP A 29 -10.26 12.86 -8.14
CA ASP A 29 -11.05 14.04 -8.51
C ASP A 29 -12.57 13.79 -8.65
N LYS A 30 -13.05 12.60 -8.27
CA LYS A 30 -14.47 12.23 -8.27
C LYS A 30 -15.02 12.12 -6.84
N THR A 31 -16.34 12.12 -6.74
CA THR A 31 -17.04 11.79 -5.50
C THR A 31 -16.86 10.32 -5.16
N VAL A 32 -16.44 10.05 -3.92
CA VAL A 32 -16.43 8.72 -3.32
C VAL A 32 -17.50 8.62 -2.26
N TYR A 33 -18.06 7.42 -2.11
CA TYR A 33 -19.10 7.13 -1.15
C TYR A 33 -18.59 6.26 0.00
N LEU A 34 -19.01 6.60 1.22
CA LEU A 34 -18.62 5.91 2.44
C LEU A 34 -19.14 4.46 2.49
N ASN A 35 -20.32 4.21 1.92
CA ASN A 35 -20.87 2.85 1.78
C ASN A 35 -19.96 1.95 0.92
N ARG A 36 -19.33 2.49 -0.12
CA ARG A 36 -18.43 1.72 -0.97
C ARG A 36 -17.14 1.35 -0.25
N ILE A 37 -16.66 2.22 0.64
CA ILE A 37 -15.52 1.93 1.52
C ILE A 37 -15.90 0.86 2.55
N ASN A 38 -17.13 0.91 3.09
CA ASN A 38 -17.68 -0.13 3.98
C ASN A 38 -17.74 -1.50 3.30
N GLU A 39 -18.23 -1.56 2.05
CA GLU A 39 -18.24 -2.80 1.25
C GLU A 39 -16.84 -3.38 1.06
N ILE A 40 -15.86 -2.53 0.75
CA ILE A 40 -14.46 -2.94 0.62
C ILE A 40 -13.96 -3.50 1.96
N ALA A 41 -14.23 -2.83 3.09
CA ALA A 41 -13.81 -3.31 4.40
C ALA A 41 -14.47 -4.65 4.76
N ASN A 42 -15.76 -4.81 4.44
CA ASN A 42 -16.52 -6.02 4.73
C ASN A 42 -16.01 -7.24 3.96
N ALA A 43 -15.46 -7.05 2.76
CA ALA A 43 -14.87 -8.14 1.96
C ALA A 43 -13.67 -8.82 2.64
N TYR A 44 -13.09 -8.19 3.68
CA TYR A 44 -11.96 -8.72 4.45
C TYR A 44 -12.34 -9.09 5.89
N LEU A 45 -13.62 -9.05 6.24
CA LEU A 45 -14.09 -9.56 7.53
C LEU A 45 -14.04 -11.10 7.53
N PRO A 46 -13.66 -11.72 8.67
CA PRO A 46 -13.86 -13.15 8.86
C PRO A 46 -15.34 -13.55 8.72
N ASP A 47 -15.62 -14.71 8.12
CA ASP A 47 -16.99 -15.18 7.85
C ASP A 47 -17.87 -15.22 9.12
N ASP A 48 -17.28 -15.60 10.25
CA ASP A 48 -17.94 -15.66 11.55
C ASP A 48 -18.28 -14.28 12.16
N LYS A 49 -17.73 -13.20 11.58
CA LYS A 49 -17.92 -11.81 12.02
C LYS A 49 -18.71 -10.94 11.06
N ILE A 50 -19.01 -11.41 9.84
CA ILE A 50 -19.72 -10.62 8.82
C ILE A 50 -21.05 -10.06 9.34
N ASN A 51 -21.89 -10.90 9.95
CA ASN A 51 -23.22 -10.48 10.39
C ASN A 51 -23.19 -9.43 11.51
N GLU A 52 -22.17 -9.49 12.37
CA GLU A 52 -21.98 -8.57 13.50
C GLU A 52 -21.31 -7.25 13.06
N ALA A 53 -20.34 -7.33 12.16
CA ALA A 53 -19.43 -6.24 11.84
C ALA A 53 -19.73 -5.51 10.52
N LYS A 54 -20.72 -5.96 9.72
CA LYS A 54 -21.05 -5.39 8.39
C LYS A 54 -21.28 -3.86 8.38
N ASP A 55 -21.78 -3.30 9.47
CA ASP A 55 -22.08 -1.86 9.59
C ASP A 55 -21.11 -1.15 10.55
N ALA A 56 -20.14 -1.89 11.12
CA ALA A 56 -19.28 -1.38 12.16
C ALA A 56 -18.29 -0.34 11.63
N PHE A 57 -17.86 -0.42 10.36
CA PHE A 57 -17.04 0.64 9.75
C PHE A 57 -17.84 1.93 9.55
N LEU A 58 -19.11 1.85 9.12
CA LEU A 58 -19.96 3.04 9.03
C LEU A 58 -20.15 3.70 10.40
N LYS A 59 -20.42 2.92 11.45
CA LYS A 59 -20.51 3.43 12.82
C LYS A 59 -19.21 4.09 13.28
N PHE A 60 -18.07 3.46 13.02
CA PHE A 60 -16.75 3.99 13.32
C PHE A 60 -16.49 5.32 12.61
N ALA A 61 -16.82 5.42 11.32
CA ALA A 61 -16.62 6.62 10.50
C ALA A 61 -17.48 7.82 10.94
N LYS A 62 -18.58 7.57 11.66
CA LYS A 62 -19.49 8.59 12.19
C LYS A 62 -19.20 9.04 13.62
N GLN A 63 -18.21 8.45 14.30
CA GLN A 63 -17.81 8.90 15.64
C GLN A 63 -17.24 10.33 15.61
N ASP A 64 -17.36 11.06 16.73
CA ASP A 64 -17.05 12.49 16.85
C ASP A 64 -15.68 12.91 16.33
N ARG A 65 -14.70 12.01 16.39
CA ARG A 65 -13.35 12.27 15.90
C ARG A 65 -13.25 12.42 14.38
N TYR A 66 -14.15 11.79 13.63
CA TYR A 66 -14.06 11.70 12.17
C TYR A 66 -15.24 12.39 11.48
N GLN A 67 -16.48 12.13 11.94
CA GLN A 67 -17.72 12.68 11.39
C GLN A 67 -17.75 12.70 9.85
N LEU A 68 -17.34 11.59 9.22
CA LEU A 68 -17.23 11.55 7.76
C LEU A 68 -18.63 11.69 7.12
N PRO A 69 -18.77 12.53 6.07
CA PRO A 69 -20.00 12.60 5.31
C PRO A 69 -20.23 11.29 4.52
N ASP A 70 -21.47 11.05 4.09
CA ASP A 70 -21.80 9.85 3.31
C ASP A 70 -21.10 9.81 1.95
N SER A 71 -20.71 10.99 1.45
CA SER A 71 -19.90 11.15 0.26
C SER A 71 -18.97 12.34 0.39
N PHE A 72 -17.79 12.27 -0.22
CA PHE A 72 -16.83 13.36 -0.25
C PHE A 72 -15.98 13.28 -1.52
N GLN A 73 -15.32 14.38 -1.88
CA GLN A 73 -14.45 14.41 -3.05
C GLN A 73 -13.08 13.81 -2.71
N ALA A 74 -12.63 12.87 -3.52
CA ALA A 74 -11.28 12.31 -3.44
C ALA A 74 -10.28 13.29 -4.08
N SER A 75 -9.96 14.36 -3.33
CA SER A 75 -9.04 15.42 -3.77
C SER A 75 -7.71 14.83 -4.24
N LYS A 76 -7.29 15.17 -5.47
CA LYS A 76 -6.05 14.70 -6.09
C LYS A 76 -4.83 14.81 -5.18
N GLY A 77 -4.64 15.93 -4.47
CA GLY A 77 -3.47 16.11 -3.59
C GLY A 77 -3.46 15.15 -2.40
N THR A 78 -4.62 14.88 -1.81
CA THR A 78 -4.78 13.95 -0.69
C THR A 78 -4.67 12.48 -1.13
N VAL A 79 -5.24 12.15 -2.30
CA VAL A 79 -5.13 10.81 -2.88
C VAL A 79 -3.69 10.51 -3.27
N GLU A 80 -2.98 11.47 -3.87
CA GLU A 80 -1.58 11.31 -4.23
C GLU A 80 -0.68 11.12 -3.00
N SER A 81 -0.91 11.84 -1.89
CA SER A 81 -0.12 11.64 -0.67
C SER A 81 -0.39 10.29 0.01
N MET A 82 -1.64 9.81 0.00
CA MET A 82 -2.02 8.50 0.55
C MET A 82 -1.50 7.33 -0.30
N VAL A 83 -1.58 7.45 -1.63
CA VAL A 83 -1.08 6.42 -2.57
C VAL A 83 0.45 6.39 -2.60
N ARG A 84 1.13 7.53 -2.43
CA ARG A 84 2.61 7.57 -2.28
C ARG A 84 3.11 6.83 -1.04
N LEU A 85 2.33 6.75 0.04
CA LEU A 85 2.66 5.92 1.22
C LEU A 85 2.39 4.43 0.98
N ALA A 86 1.52 4.08 0.03
CA ALA A 86 1.24 2.70 -0.39
C ALA A 86 1.89 2.37 -1.74
N PHE A 87 3.09 2.89 -1.97
CA PHE A 87 3.86 2.65 -3.19
C PHE A 87 4.39 1.22 -3.24
N LYS A 88 3.50 0.28 -3.60
CA LYS A 88 3.85 -0.96 -4.29
C LYS A 88 3.24 -0.82 -5.68
N THR A 89 4.07 -0.46 -6.67
CA THR A 89 3.59 -0.16 -8.02
C THR A 89 4.15 -1.16 -9.01
N ASP A 90 3.33 -1.50 -10.01
CA ASP A 90 3.61 -2.39 -11.13
C ASP A 90 4.73 -1.88 -12.08
N LYS A 91 5.53 -0.91 -11.64
CA LYS A 91 6.68 -0.33 -12.37
C LYS A 91 8.03 -0.73 -11.79
N VAL A 92 8.06 -1.47 -10.70
CA VAL A 92 9.27 -2.12 -10.19
C VAL A 92 9.03 -3.62 -10.19
N THR A 93 9.28 -4.25 -11.34
CA THR A 93 9.45 -5.71 -11.40
C THR A 93 10.86 -6.02 -10.91
N VAL A 94 10.97 -6.42 -9.64
CA VAL A 94 12.20 -7.03 -9.15
C VAL A 94 12.14 -8.49 -9.56
N ASN A 95 12.94 -8.85 -10.56
CA ASN A 95 13.13 -10.25 -10.92
C ASN A 95 14.12 -10.86 -9.93
N PHE A 96 13.73 -11.96 -9.29
CA PHE A 96 14.53 -12.73 -8.33
C PHE A 96 15.01 -14.06 -8.95
N GLU A 97 15.09 -14.12 -10.28
CA GLU A 97 15.75 -15.23 -10.95
C GLU A 97 17.21 -15.36 -10.47
N LYS A 98 17.70 -16.61 -10.43
CA LYS A 98 19.01 -16.94 -9.84
C LYS A 98 20.17 -16.24 -10.55
N ASP A 99 20.00 -15.95 -11.84
CA ASP A 99 20.98 -15.27 -12.67
C ASP A 99 21.12 -13.78 -12.32
N VAL A 100 20.04 -13.10 -11.92
CA VAL A 100 20.03 -11.68 -11.53
C VAL A 100 20.27 -11.42 -10.04
N LEU A 101 20.24 -12.45 -9.19
CA LEU A 101 20.51 -12.37 -7.75
C LEU A 101 21.97 -12.62 -7.36
N GLY A 102 22.57 -11.69 -6.63
CA GLY A 102 23.93 -11.76 -6.12
C GLY A 102 24.02 -11.61 -4.60
N LEU A 103 25.17 -11.97 -4.03
CA LEU A 103 25.49 -11.77 -2.62
C LEU A 103 26.34 -10.51 -2.43
N SER A 104 25.92 -9.61 -1.54
CA SER A 104 26.69 -8.41 -1.20
C SER A 104 28.04 -8.82 -0.59
N GLY A 105 29.13 -8.18 -1.03
CA GLY A 105 30.49 -8.54 -0.62
C GLY A 105 31.13 -9.69 -1.42
N ASP A 106 30.37 -10.41 -2.25
CA ASP A 106 30.92 -11.40 -3.17
C ASP A 106 31.34 -10.75 -4.51
N SER A 107 32.64 -10.83 -4.82
CA SER A 107 33.20 -10.25 -6.03
C SER A 107 32.66 -10.89 -7.31
N ALA A 108 32.31 -12.19 -7.26
CA ALA A 108 31.74 -12.92 -8.39
C ALA A 108 30.31 -12.47 -8.72
N SER A 109 29.60 -11.90 -7.74
CA SER A 109 28.22 -11.44 -7.85
C SER A 109 28.10 -9.93 -8.06
N SER A 110 29.22 -9.19 -8.06
CA SER A 110 29.25 -7.71 -8.05
C SER A 110 28.59 -7.03 -9.25
N ALA A 111 28.44 -7.72 -10.38
CA ALA A 111 27.77 -7.20 -11.58
C ALA A 111 26.26 -7.44 -11.60
N LYS A 112 25.70 -8.12 -10.59
CA LYS A 112 24.29 -8.46 -10.57
C LYS A 112 23.43 -7.26 -10.10
N PRO A 113 22.25 -7.07 -10.72
CA PRO A 113 21.41 -5.91 -10.45
C PRO A 113 20.68 -5.99 -9.10
N VAL A 114 20.50 -7.18 -8.53
CA VAL A 114 19.86 -7.37 -7.22
C VAL A 114 20.84 -8.08 -6.29
N MET A 115 21.24 -7.43 -5.21
CA MET A 115 22.18 -7.98 -4.23
C MET A 115 21.50 -8.17 -2.88
N PHE A 116 21.71 -9.33 -2.26
CA PHE A 116 21.29 -9.58 -0.88
C PHE A 116 22.48 -9.40 0.06
N ASP A 117 22.31 -8.58 1.09
CA ASP A 117 23.27 -8.40 2.19
C ASP A 117 22.75 -9.16 3.43
N PRO A 118 23.33 -10.34 3.75
CA PRO A 118 22.87 -11.17 4.86
C PRO A 118 23.29 -10.62 6.22
N GLU A 119 24.26 -9.73 6.31
CA GLU A 119 24.69 -9.17 7.61
C GLU A 119 23.70 -8.12 8.11
N LYS A 120 22.99 -7.46 7.19
CA LYS A 120 22.04 -6.38 7.48
C LYS A 120 20.59 -6.74 7.17
N ASP A 121 20.35 -7.95 6.63
CA ASP A 121 19.08 -8.39 6.09
C ASP A 121 18.49 -7.40 5.06
N GLN A 122 19.32 -6.95 4.11
CA GLN A 122 18.97 -5.92 3.13
C GLN A 122 19.01 -6.42 1.69
N ILE A 123 18.15 -5.85 0.84
CA ILE A 123 18.23 -5.98 -0.61
C ILE A 123 18.71 -4.66 -1.20
N ILE A 124 19.76 -4.71 -2.00
CA ILE A 124 20.32 -3.59 -2.75
C ILE A 124 19.95 -3.77 -4.21
N ILE A 125 19.24 -2.80 -4.78
CA ILE A 125 18.89 -2.78 -6.20
C ILE A 125 19.81 -1.78 -6.90
N ARG A 126 20.54 -2.27 -7.90
CA ARG A 126 21.50 -1.52 -8.73
C ARG A 126 20.88 -1.22 -10.09
N ASP A 127 21.54 -0.34 -10.86
CA ASP A 127 21.16 0.02 -12.23
C ASP A 127 19.71 0.50 -12.38
N LEU A 128 19.23 1.24 -11.37
CA LEU A 128 17.94 1.92 -11.43
C LEU A 128 17.90 2.87 -12.63
N SER A 129 16.75 2.95 -13.30
CA SER A 129 16.59 3.86 -14.43
C SER A 129 16.84 5.31 -14.00
N LYS A 130 17.42 6.11 -14.89
CA LYS A 130 17.71 7.52 -14.61
C LYS A 130 16.45 8.28 -14.18
N GLU A 131 15.32 8.02 -14.84
CA GLU A 131 14.02 8.62 -14.50
C GLU A 131 13.63 8.33 -13.03
N PHE A 132 13.81 7.09 -12.57
CA PHE A 132 13.49 6.71 -11.20
C PHE A 132 14.44 7.39 -10.20
N VAL A 133 15.74 7.42 -10.49
CA VAL A 133 16.74 8.08 -9.64
C VAL A 133 16.43 9.57 -9.50
N ASP A 134 16.09 10.25 -10.59
CA ASP A 134 15.76 11.68 -10.58
C ASP A 134 14.50 11.96 -9.75
N GLN A 135 13.48 11.09 -9.85
CA GLN A 135 12.29 11.17 -9.00
C GLN A 135 12.60 10.98 -7.52
N VAL A 136 13.44 9.99 -7.16
CA VAL A 136 13.84 9.75 -5.77
C VAL A 136 14.61 10.95 -5.21
N LYS A 137 15.56 11.49 -5.97
CA LYS A 137 16.33 12.68 -5.57
C LYS A 137 15.43 13.88 -5.31
N GLN A 138 14.48 14.15 -6.20
CA GLN A 138 13.51 15.22 -6.03
C GLN A 138 12.69 15.06 -4.74
N HIS A 139 12.28 13.83 -4.39
CA HIS A 139 11.50 13.57 -3.17
C HIS A 139 12.34 13.66 -1.89
N LEU A 140 13.63 13.38 -1.97
CA LEU A 140 14.57 13.45 -0.84
C LEU A 140 15.26 14.81 -0.69
N ASN A 141 15.01 15.75 -1.61
CA ASN A 141 15.72 17.02 -1.74
C ASN A 141 17.25 16.84 -1.88
N LEU A 142 17.66 15.87 -2.70
CA LEU A 142 19.05 15.55 -3.06
C LEU A 142 19.41 16.03 -4.46
#